data_AF-A0AAE0T7Z6-F1
#
_entry.id   AF-A0AAE0T7Z6-F1
#
_cell.length_a   1.000
_cell.length_b   1.000
_cell.length_c   1.000
_cell.angle_alpha   90.00
_cell.angle_beta   90.00
_cell.angle_gamma   90.00
#
_symmetry.space_group_name_H-M   'P 1'
#
loop_
_entity.id
_entity.type
_entity.pdbx_description
1 polymer ?
#
loop_
_entity_poly.entity_id
_entity_poly.type
_entity_poly.pdbx_seq_one_letter_code
_entity_poly.pdbx_strand_id
1 'polypeptide(L)'
;MKDIQTNFEGIWPTSLEFNETDLIEIKDETVRQAALQYQQTGSLLPIVKMELKCKILQNRLSRGEGEIEIDFTSRESGQFQLSPEEIERINKRRESNRLSARKSRMKKKSAVGKLKKEVAELEAKNSSLRQELIHLRQEKSRLLTFYSSCYKQQIEFSNFSDTSISASVNSALRTIIGVDAESEFRMFLTTPA
;
A
#
# COMPACT_ATOMS: atom_id res chain seq x y z
N MET A 1 -11.05 16.76 1.77
CA MET A 1 -10.85 16.58 3.22
C MET A 1 -9.67 17.45 3.58
N LYS A 2 -9.86 18.45 4.45
CA LYS A 2 -8.82 19.43 4.79
C LYS A 2 -7.86 18.79 5.80
N ASP A 3 -6.59 18.79 5.47
CA ASP A 3 -5.51 18.38 6.37
C ASP A 3 -5.47 19.35 7.56
N ILE A 4 -5.65 18.80 8.76
CA ILE A 4 -5.45 19.53 10.00
C ILE A 4 -3.95 19.48 10.27
N GLN A 5 -3.24 20.54 9.89
CA GLN A 5 -1.92 20.84 10.43
C GLN A 5 -2.08 21.19 11.92
N THR A 6 -1.85 20.22 12.79
CA THR A 6 -1.66 20.49 14.21
C THR A 6 -0.26 21.05 14.40
N ASN A 7 -0.17 22.38 14.46
CA ASN A 7 0.96 23.09 15.06
C ASN A 7 1.11 22.61 16.51
N PHE A 8 2.11 21.77 16.76
CA PHE A 8 2.58 21.47 18.10
C PHE A 8 3.94 22.13 18.28
N GLU A 9 3.96 23.47 18.28
CA GLU A 9 5.08 24.24 18.83
C GLU A 9 5.00 24.19 20.35
N GLY A 10 5.16 23.00 20.90
CA GLY A 10 5.55 22.80 22.28
C GLY A 10 7.07 22.84 22.30
N ILE A 11 7.63 23.92 22.83
CA ILE A 11 9.04 24.05 23.18
C ILE A 11 9.34 22.96 24.22
N TRP A 12 9.67 21.75 23.76
CA TRP A 12 10.39 20.79 24.58
C TRP A 12 11.87 21.18 24.44
N PRO A 13 12.57 21.53 25.53
CA PRO A 13 13.99 21.81 25.46
C PRO A 13 14.67 20.58 24.87
N THR A 14 15.11 20.67 23.62
CA THR A 14 15.59 19.52 22.83
C THR A 14 17.02 19.11 23.23
N SER A 15 17.53 19.66 24.31
CA SER A 15 18.86 19.35 24.81
C SER A 15 18.96 19.84 26.26
N LEU A 16 18.37 19.07 27.19
CA LEU A 16 18.99 18.98 28.50
C LEU A 16 20.24 18.13 28.26
N GLU A 17 21.33 18.77 27.86
CA GLU A 17 22.65 18.15 27.92
C GLU A 17 22.89 17.89 29.41
N PHE A 18 22.60 16.66 29.84
CA PHE A 18 23.03 16.17 31.13
C PHE A 18 24.55 16.22 31.10
N ASN A 19 25.13 17.20 31.81
CA ASN A 19 26.58 17.35 31.87
C ASN A 19 27.15 16.08 32.51
N GLU A 20 28.19 15.53 31.89
CA GLU A 20 28.92 14.34 32.33
C GLU A 20 29.47 14.48 33.78
N THR A 21 29.50 15.71 34.29
CA THR A 21 29.86 16.09 35.67
C THR A 21 28.83 15.66 36.73
N ASP A 22 27.56 15.49 36.37
CA ASP A 22 26.49 15.22 37.34
C ASP A 22 26.49 13.74 37.80
N LEU A 23 27.07 12.85 37.00
CA LEU A 23 27.23 11.42 37.32
C LEU A 23 28.38 11.15 38.29
N ILE A 24 29.34 12.08 38.40
CA ILE A 24 30.52 11.97 39.27
C ILE A 24 30.16 12.24 40.74
N GLU A 25 29.06 12.97 41.00
CA GLU A 25 28.60 13.32 42.35
C GLU A 25 27.71 12.26 43.02
N ILE A 26 27.33 11.18 42.32
CA ILE A 26 26.52 10.10 42.88
C ILE A 26 27.39 9.22 43.78
N LYS A 27 27.23 9.39 45.11
CA LYS A 27 28.00 8.64 46.13
C LYS A 27 27.73 7.14 46.15
N ASP A 28 26.55 6.71 45.73
CA ASP A 28 26.16 5.30 45.73
C ASP A 28 26.60 4.62 44.43
N GLU A 29 27.57 3.72 44.56
CA GLU A 29 28.17 2.98 43.44
C GLU A 29 27.13 2.21 42.63
N THR A 30 26.10 1.68 43.30
CA THR A 30 25.08 0.86 42.63
C THR A 30 24.17 1.72 41.74
N VAL A 31 23.82 2.91 42.21
CA VAL A 31 23.02 3.89 41.47
C VAL A 31 23.81 4.45 40.29
N ARG A 32 25.11 4.73 40.50
CA ARG A 32 26.03 5.17 39.44
C ARG A 32 26.13 4.14 38.32
N GLN A 33 26.28 2.86 38.66
CA GLN A 33 26.34 1.79 37.67
C GLN A 33 25.05 1.66 36.85
N ALA A 34 23.87 1.81 37.48
CA ALA A 34 22.60 1.80 36.76
C ALA A 34 22.48 2.98 35.78
N ALA A 35 22.99 4.16 36.15
CA ALA A 35 23.02 5.35 35.30
C ALA A 35 23.96 5.17 34.09
N LEU A 36 25.16 4.64 34.32
CA LEU A 36 26.09 4.30 33.23
C LEU A 36 25.49 3.26 32.28
N GLN A 37 24.81 2.23 32.80
CA GLN A 37 24.13 1.24 31.97
C GLN A 37 23.01 1.84 31.13
N TYR A 38 22.24 2.77 31.69
CA TYR A 38 21.23 3.51 30.93
C TYR A 38 21.86 4.33 29.80
N GLN A 39 22.94 5.06 30.09
CA GLN A 39 23.65 5.86 29.10
C GLN A 39 24.23 4.99 27.96
N GLN A 40 24.77 3.82 28.29
CA GLN A 40 25.33 2.89 27.30
C GLN A 40 24.27 2.19 26.45
N THR A 41 23.13 1.80 27.04
CA THR A 41 22.11 0.97 26.36
C THR A 41 20.91 1.75 25.85
N GLY A 42 20.68 2.98 26.31
CA GLY A 42 19.48 3.78 26.07
C GLY A 42 18.19 3.19 26.69
N SER A 43 18.29 2.09 27.42
CA SER A 43 17.13 1.41 28.01
C SER A 43 16.87 1.91 29.42
N LEU A 44 15.71 2.51 29.69
CA LEU A 44 15.34 3.07 31.01
C LEU A 44 15.24 2.02 32.15
N LEU A 45 15.26 0.73 31.81
CA LEU A 45 15.02 -0.36 32.74
C LEU A 45 15.99 -0.44 33.95
N PRO A 46 17.31 -0.21 33.82
CA PRO A 46 18.25 -0.24 34.96
C PRO A 46 17.90 0.81 36.02
N ILE A 47 17.51 2.01 35.60
CA ILE A 47 17.12 3.10 36.51
C ILE A 47 15.82 2.75 37.25
N VAL A 48 14.80 2.30 36.52
CA VAL A 48 13.50 1.93 37.12
C VAL A 48 13.65 0.78 38.12
N LYS A 49 14.49 -0.20 37.80
CA LYS A 49 14.81 -1.30 38.73
C LYS A 49 15.49 -0.78 40.00
N MET A 50 16.40 0.18 39.87
CA MET A 50 17.08 0.79 41.01
C MET A 50 16.10 1.58 41.89
N GLU A 51 15.26 2.41 41.28
CA GLU A 51 14.22 3.18 41.99
C GLU A 51 13.30 2.25 42.80
N LEU A 52 12.81 1.18 42.15
CA LEU A 52 11.97 0.19 42.80
C LEU A 52 12.70 -0.50 43.96
N LYS A 53 13.98 -0.86 43.79
CA LYS A 53 14.81 -1.46 44.83
C LYS A 53 14.95 -0.53 46.04
N CYS A 54 15.29 0.74 45.82
CA CYS A 54 15.41 1.75 46.88
C CYS A 54 14.09 1.94 47.63
N LYS A 55 12.97 2.01 46.90
CA LYS A 55 11.64 2.15 47.51
C LYS A 55 11.25 0.97 48.38
N ILE A 56 11.57 -0.26 47.94
CA ILE A 56 11.32 -1.47 48.73
C ILE A 56 12.18 -1.47 49.99
N LEU A 57 13.47 -1.16 49.87
CA LEU A 57 14.39 -1.12 51.01
C LEU A 57 13.99 -0.03 52.02
N GLN A 58 13.61 1.15 51.55
CA GLN A 58 13.12 2.24 52.40
C GLN A 58 11.87 1.81 53.19
N ASN A 59 10.90 1.17 52.52
CA ASN A 59 9.70 0.66 53.18
C ASN A 59 10.04 -0.40 54.24
N ARG A 60 10.99 -1.29 53.97
CA ARG A 60 11.44 -2.31 54.94
C ARG A 60 12.16 -1.70 56.12
N LEU A 61 13.07 -0.76 55.89
CA LEU A 61 13.77 -0.04 56.95
C LEU A 61 12.80 0.72 57.85
N SER A 62 11.77 1.35 57.27
CA SER A 62 10.71 2.03 58.05
C SER A 62 9.90 1.08 58.95
N ARG A 63 9.90 -0.22 58.63
CA ARG A 63 9.26 -1.29 59.42
C ARG A 63 10.25 -2.03 60.33
N GLY A 64 11.53 -1.68 60.30
CA GLY A 64 12.58 -2.36 61.06
C GLY A 64 13.01 -3.71 60.50
N GLU A 65 12.66 -4.05 59.25
CA GLU A 65 12.83 -5.38 58.65
C GLU A 65 14.21 -5.61 57.98
N GLY A 66 15.19 -4.72 58.21
CA GLY A 66 16.56 -4.83 57.69
C GLY A 66 16.69 -4.94 56.16
N GLU A 67 17.92 -5.18 55.70
CA GLU A 67 18.21 -5.47 54.29
C GLU A 67 17.78 -6.90 53.91
N ILE A 68 17.39 -7.11 52.65
CA ILE A 68 16.92 -8.41 52.15
C ILE A 68 18.12 -9.34 51.95
N GLU A 69 18.36 -10.23 52.90
CA GLU A 69 19.26 -11.37 52.69
C GLU A 69 18.49 -12.46 51.94
N ILE A 70 18.80 -12.62 50.65
CA ILE A 70 18.25 -13.71 49.85
C ILE A 70 19.16 -14.91 50.06
N ASP A 71 18.73 -15.85 50.90
CA ASP A 71 19.38 -17.14 50.99
C ASP A 71 19.03 -17.97 49.74
N PHE A 72 19.99 -18.09 48.83
CA PHE A 72 19.86 -18.90 47.63
C PHE A 72 20.09 -20.39 47.89
N THR A 73 20.55 -20.78 49.08
CA THR A 73 20.88 -22.17 49.42
C THR A 73 19.68 -22.99 49.87
N SER A 74 18.65 -22.35 50.45
CA SER A 74 17.38 -22.97 50.87
C SER A 74 16.35 -23.13 49.74
N ARG A 75 16.74 -22.87 48.49
CA ARG A 75 15.88 -23.12 47.32
C ARG A 75 15.85 -24.61 46.99
N GLU A 76 15.52 -25.43 47.97
CA GLU A 76 14.91 -26.71 47.66
C GLU A 76 13.70 -26.36 46.81
N SER A 77 13.72 -26.84 45.57
CA SER A 77 12.59 -26.82 44.67
C SER A 77 11.47 -27.62 45.33
N GLY A 78 10.78 -26.99 46.29
CA GLY A 78 9.66 -27.54 46.99
C GLY A 78 8.67 -27.91 45.92
N GLN A 79 8.61 -29.21 45.63
CA GLN A 79 7.54 -29.81 44.86
C GLN A 79 6.30 -29.56 45.71
N PHE A 80 5.70 -28.37 45.56
CA PHE A 80 4.38 -28.09 46.08
C PHE A 80 3.48 -29.17 45.49
N GLN A 81 3.12 -30.15 46.32
CA GLN A 81 2.20 -31.19 45.92
C GLN A 81 0.88 -30.50 45.67
N LEU A 82 0.54 -30.35 44.39
CA LEU A 82 -0.70 -29.73 43.97
C LEU A 82 -1.86 -30.48 44.62
N SER A 83 -2.79 -29.73 45.22
CA SER A 83 -4.00 -30.33 45.74
C SER A 83 -4.73 -31.06 44.60
N PRO A 84 -5.41 -32.19 44.87
CA PRO A 84 -6.22 -32.87 43.84
C PRO A 84 -7.19 -31.92 43.12
N GLU A 85 -7.71 -30.91 43.82
CA GLU A 85 -8.57 -29.88 43.24
C GLU A 85 -7.83 -28.97 42.23
N GLU A 86 -6.58 -28.61 42.52
CA GLU A 86 -5.74 -27.82 41.61
C GLU A 86 -5.37 -28.61 40.36
N ILE A 87 -5.09 -29.91 40.50
CA ILE A 87 -4.80 -30.81 39.38
C ILE A 87 -6.02 -30.86 38.45
N GLU A 88 -7.23 -31.01 38.99
CA GLU A 88 -8.45 -31.03 38.20
C GLU A 88 -8.69 -29.70 37.46
N ARG A 89 -8.48 -28.57 38.16
CA ARG A 89 -8.60 -27.22 37.57
C ARG A 89 -7.61 -27.01 36.42
N ILE A 90 -6.37 -27.48 36.58
CA ILE A 90 -5.33 -27.44 35.54
C ILE A 90 -5.76 -28.30 34.35
N ASN A 91 -6.26 -29.51 34.58
CA ASN A 91 -6.70 -30.41 33.51
C ASN A 91 -7.86 -29.84 32.72
N LYS A 92 -8.89 -29.30 33.39
CA LYS A 92 -10.01 -28.59 32.74
C LYS A 92 -9.52 -27.41 31.89
N ARG A 93 -8.58 -26.63 32.41
CA ARG A 93 -8.00 -25.50 31.67
C ARG A 93 -7.21 -25.95 30.45
N ARG A 94 -6.42 -27.02 30.57
CA ARG A 94 -5.65 -27.62 29.46
C ARG A 94 -6.58 -28.14 28.36
N GLU A 95 -7.65 -28.83 28.73
CA GLU A 95 -8.64 -29.34 27.78
C GLU A 95 -9.36 -28.20 27.05
N SER A 96 -9.83 -27.19 27.78
CA SER A 96 -10.46 -26.00 27.20
C SER A 96 -9.52 -25.26 26.24
N ASN A 97 -8.24 -25.09 26.63
CA ASN A 97 -7.24 -24.48 25.76
C ASN A 97 -6.99 -25.32 24.51
N ARG A 98 -6.90 -26.66 24.65
CA ARG A 98 -6.74 -27.59 23.51
C ARG A 98 -7.90 -27.45 22.53
N LEU A 99 -9.14 -27.40 23.02
CA LEU A 99 -10.32 -27.21 22.17
C LEU A 99 -10.32 -25.83 21.50
N SER A 100 -10.00 -24.77 22.25
CA SER A 100 -9.91 -23.40 21.74
C SER A 100 -8.83 -23.25 20.66
N ALA A 101 -7.65 -23.84 20.87
CA ALA A 101 -6.57 -23.86 19.90
C ALA A 101 -6.97 -24.60 18.62
N ARG A 102 -7.64 -25.76 18.74
CA ARG A 102 -8.18 -26.49 17.59
C ARG A 102 -9.22 -25.65 16.83
N LYS A 103 -10.16 -25.02 17.54
CA LYS A 103 -11.18 -24.14 16.93
C LYS A 103 -10.55 -22.95 16.22
N SER A 104 -9.56 -22.31 16.83
CA SER A 104 -8.81 -21.20 16.23
C SER A 104 -8.09 -21.62 14.95
N ARG A 105 -7.36 -22.75 14.98
CA ARG A 105 -6.69 -23.32 13.80
C ARG A 105 -7.69 -23.64 12.69
N MET A 106 -8.83 -24.26 13.01
CA MET A 106 -9.89 -24.57 12.04
C MET A 106 -10.52 -23.30 11.46
N LYS A 107 -10.79 -22.28 12.28
CA LYS A 107 -11.31 -20.98 11.82
C LYS A 107 -10.34 -20.32 10.84
N LYS A 108 -9.04 -20.30 11.16
CA LYS A 108 -8.00 -19.76 10.26
C LYS A 108 -7.93 -20.54 8.96
N LYS A 109 -7.94 -21.88 9.01
CA LYS A 109 -7.92 -22.74 7.81
C LYS A 109 -9.15 -22.51 6.93
N SER A 110 -10.34 -22.42 7.53
CA SER A 110 -11.58 -22.14 6.80
C SER A 110 -11.56 -20.75 6.15
N ALA A 111 -11.11 -19.72 6.87
CA ALA A 111 -10.99 -18.36 6.33
C ALA A 111 -10.04 -18.31 5.12
N VAL A 112 -8.86 -18.94 5.23
CA VAL A 112 -7.93 -19.05 4.10
C VAL A 112 -8.55 -19.82 2.93
N GLY A 113 -9.29 -20.91 3.20
CA GLY A 113 -9.98 -21.67 2.17
C GLY A 113 -11.03 -20.85 1.43
N LYS A 114 -11.83 -20.05 2.15
CA LYS A 114 -12.81 -19.13 1.55
C LYS A 114 -12.14 -18.09 0.67
N LEU A 115 -11.10 -17.42 1.17
CA LEU A 115 -10.36 -16.42 0.40
C LEU A 115 -9.74 -17.01 -0.87
N LYS A 116 -9.13 -18.20 -0.79
CA LYS A 116 -8.58 -18.87 -1.98
C LYS A 116 -9.65 -19.17 -3.03
N LYS A 117 -10.84 -19.61 -2.59
CA LYS A 117 -11.97 -19.88 -3.49
C LYS A 117 -12.45 -18.59 -4.16
N GLU A 118 -12.60 -17.51 -3.37
CA GLU A 118 -13.01 -16.21 -3.88
C GLU A 118 -12.01 -15.62 -4.88
N VAL A 119 -10.71 -15.73 -4.60
CA VAL A 119 -9.65 -15.34 -5.55
C VAL A 119 -9.79 -16.10 -6.86
N ALA A 120 -9.92 -17.43 -6.80
CA ALA A 120 -10.07 -18.25 -8.01
C ALA A 120 -11.33 -17.89 -8.81
N GLU A 121 -12.46 -17.62 -8.14
CA GLU A 121 -13.70 -17.17 -8.78
C GLU A 121 -13.54 -15.79 -9.45
N LEU A 122 -12.86 -14.86 -8.80
CA LEU A 122 -12.59 -13.53 -9.34
C LEU A 122 -11.61 -13.58 -10.52
N GLU A 123 -10.57 -14.40 -10.44
CA GLU A 123 -9.63 -14.62 -11.54
C GLU A 123 -10.32 -15.20 -12.77
N ALA A 124 -11.20 -16.20 -12.59
CA ALA A 124 -11.99 -16.77 -13.67
C ALA A 124 -12.90 -15.73 -14.33
N LYS A 125 -13.62 -14.94 -13.52
CA LYS A 125 -14.47 -13.83 -14.01
C LYS A 125 -13.64 -12.77 -14.75
N ASN A 126 -12.49 -12.39 -14.21
CA ASN A 126 -11.62 -11.40 -14.84
C ASN A 126 -11.11 -11.89 -16.20
N SER A 127 -10.70 -13.15 -16.29
CA SER A 127 -10.27 -13.78 -17.54
C SER A 127 -11.39 -13.76 -18.59
N SER A 128 -12.61 -14.16 -18.20
CA SER A 128 -13.78 -14.13 -19.08
C SER A 128 -14.11 -12.71 -19.58
N LEU A 129 -14.14 -11.73 -18.67
CA LEU A 129 -14.40 -10.32 -19.05
C LEU A 129 -13.30 -9.75 -19.96
N ARG A 130 -12.03 -10.14 -19.75
CA ARG A 130 -10.93 -9.74 -20.64
C ARG A 130 -11.10 -10.32 -22.04
N GLN A 131 -11.52 -11.58 -22.15
CA GLN A 131 -11.80 -12.21 -23.43
C GLN A 131 -12.95 -11.51 -24.16
N GLU A 132 -14.03 -11.21 -23.46
CA GLU A 132 -15.18 -10.48 -24.01
C GLU A 132 -14.76 -9.07 -24.49
N LEU A 133 -13.95 -8.37 -23.71
CA LEU A 133 -13.42 -7.06 -24.08
C LEU A 133 -12.51 -7.13 -25.30
N ILE A 134 -11.69 -8.17 -25.45
CA ILE A 134 -10.89 -8.39 -26.66
C ILE A 134 -11.81 -8.63 -27.86
N HIS A 135 -12.81 -9.50 -27.72
CA HIS A 135 -13.79 -9.81 -28.77
C HIS A 135 -14.51 -8.54 -29.24
N LEU A 136 -15.07 -7.74 -28.32
CA LEU A 136 -15.77 -6.51 -28.63
C LEU A 136 -14.86 -5.47 -29.28
N ARG A 137 -13.58 -5.38 -28.88
CA ARG A 137 -12.61 -4.50 -29.54
C ARG A 137 -12.31 -4.94 -30.96
N GLN A 138 -12.17 -6.24 -31.20
CA GLN A 138 -11.97 -6.79 -32.54
C GLN A 138 -13.19 -6.50 -33.43
N GLU A 139 -14.39 -6.74 -32.91
CA GLU A 139 -15.64 -6.48 -33.63
C GLU A 139 -15.80 -5.00 -33.97
N LYS A 140 -15.56 -4.10 -33.00
CA LYS A 140 -15.53 -2.66 -33.23
C LYS A 140 -14.54 -2.27 -34.33
N SER A 141 -13.29 -2.77 -34.25
CA SER A 141 -12.27 -2.48 -35.25
C SER A 141 -12.65 -2.98 -36.64
N ARG A 142 -13.26 -4.18 -36.72
CA ARG A 142 -13.78 -4.74 -37.98
C ARG A 142 -14.85 -3.82 -38.59
N LEU A 143 -15.82 -3.39 -37.78
CA LEU A 143 -16.89 -2.51 -38.21
C LEU A 143 -16.37 -1.14 -38.66
N LEU A 144 -15.43 -0.54 -37.91
CA LEU A 144 -14.82 0.73 -38.29
C LEU A 144 -14.03 0.61 -39.60
N THR A 145 -13.30 -0.49 -39.78
CA THR A 145 -12.55 -0.77 -41.02
C THR A 145 -13.52 -0.93 -42.19
N PHE A 146 -14.60 -1.70 -42.01
CA PHE A 146 -15.64 -1.86 -43.02
C PHE A 146 -16.30 -0.53 -43.40
N TYR A 147 -16.74 0.26 -42.41
CA TYR A 147 -17.35 1.56 -42.63
C TYR A 147 -16.41 2.52 -43.37
N SER A 148 -15.13 2.56 -42.95
CA SER A 148 -14.11 3.38 -43.62
C SER A 148 -13.90 2.95 -45.07
N SER A 149 -13.93 1.65 -45.36
CA SER A 149 -13.82 1.12 -46.72
C SER A 149 -15.01 1.53 -47.59
N CYS A 150 -16.24 1.36 -47.08
CA CYS A 150 -17.45 1.73 -47.82
C CYS A 150 -17.51 3.25 -48.07
N TYR A 151 -17.15 4.06 -47.06
CA TYR A 151 -17.13 5.51 -47.20
C TYR A 151 -16.10 5.99 -48.24
N LYS A 152 -14.90 5.38 -48.27
CA LYS A 152 -13.89 5.66 -49.30
C LYS A 152 -14.39 5.32 -50.70
N GLN A 153 -14.98 4.13 -50.90
CA GLN A 153 -15.56 3.74 -52.17
C GLN A 153 -16.64 4.73 -52.62
N GLN A 154 -17.53 5.15 -51.70
CA GLN A 154 -18.59 6.11 -52.02
C GLN A 154 -18.03 7.46 -52.49
N ILE A 155 -16.98 7.98 -51.84
CA ILE A 155 -16.30 9.21 -52.27
C ILE A 155 -15.66 9.05 -53.65
N GLU A 156 -15.01 7.91 -53.91
CA GLU A 156 -14.42 7.62 -55.21
C GLU A 156 -15.49 7.57 -56.32
N PHE A 157 -16.67 6.99 -56.04
CA PHE A 157 -17.80 7.00 -56.96
C PHE A 157 -18.39 8.39 -57.21
N SER A 158 -18.53 9.25 -56.19
CA SER A 158 -19.03 10.63 -56.39
C SER A 158 -18.05 11.50 -57.17
N ASN A 159 -16.75 11.35 -56.89
CA ASN A 159 -15.71 12.08 -57.65
C ASN A 159 -15.68 11.65 -59.12
N PHE A 160 -16.01 10.38 -59.43
CA PHE A 160 -16.11 9.89 -60.79
C PHE A 160 -17.34 10.46 -61.53
N SER A 161 -18.50 10.57 -60.88
CA SER A 161 -19.69 11.19 -61.50
C SER A 161 -19.47 12.67 -61.80
N ASP A 162 -18.82 13.41 -60.89
CA ASP A 162 -18.60 14.85 -61.09
C ASP A 162 -17.55 15.13 -62.18
N THR A 163 -16.52 14.30 -62.27
CA THR A 163 -15.51 14.40 -63.35
C THR A 163 -16.12 14.03 -64.70
N SER A 164 -16.94 12.98 -64.77
CA SER A 164 -17.60 12.53 -66.01
C SER A 164 -18.66 13.53 -66.49
N ILE A 165 -19.48 14.07 -65.58
CA ILE A 165 -20.46 15.11 -65.89
C ILE A 165 -19.75 16.39 -66.33
N SER A 166 -18.70 16.84 -65.62
CA SER A 166 -17.97 18.03 -66.04
C SER A 166 -17.24 17.84 -67.38
N ALA A 167 -16.66 16.66 -67.64
CA ALA A 167 -16.00 16.35 -68.91
C ALA A 167 -17.00 16.30 -70.07
N SER A 168 -18.18 15.72 -69.85
CA SER A 168 -19.27 15.68 -70.84
C SER A 168 -19.83 17.07 -71.13
N VAL A 169 -20.10 17.87 -70.08
CA VAL A 169 -20.56 19.26 -70.21
C VAL A 169 -19.51 20.13 -70.90
N ASN A 170 -18.23 20.00 -70.55
CA ASN A 170 -17.14 20.75 -71.18
C ASN A 170 -16.92 20.34 -72.65
N SER A 171 -17.08 19.06 -72.98
CA SER A 171 -17.06 18.57 -74.36
C SER A 171 -18.24 19.11 -75.18
N ALA A 172 -19.45 19.09 -74.61
CA ALA A 172 -20.64 19.64 -75.23
C ALA A 172 -20.54 21.16 -75.43
N LEU A 173 -20.01 21.90 -74.44
CA LEU A 173 -19.76 23.34 -74.55
C LEU A 173 -18.71 23.67 -75.61
N ARG A 174 -17.63 22.89 -75.73
CA ARG A 174 -16.65 23.05 -76.84
C ARG A 174 -17.29 22.88 -78.20
N THR A 175 -18.22 21.93 -78.33
CA THR A 175 -18.95 21.66 -79.59
C THR A 175 -19.95 22.77 -79.91
N ILE A 176 -20.66 23.28 -78.91
CA ILE A 176 -21.72 24.30 -79.09
C ILE A 176 -21.12 25.70 -79.33
N ILE A 177 -20.07 26.06 -78.62
CA ILE A 177 -19.48 27.41 -78.69
C ILE A 177 -18.36 27.45 -79.76
N GLY A 178 -17.88 26.31 -80.26
CA GLY A 178 -16.87 26.25 -81.33
C GLY A 178 -15.52 26.84 -80.93
N VAL A 179 -15.23 26.93 -79.63
CA VAL A 179 -14.03 27.60 -79.12
C VAL A 179 -12.97 26.55 -78.77
N ASP A 180 -11.99 26.38 -79.65
CA ASP A 180 -10.67 25.90 -79.27
C ASP A 180 -9.99 27.00 -78.43
N ALA A 181 -10.32 27.03 -77.13
CA ALA A 181 -9.80 27.97 -76.16
C ALA A 181 -8.30 27.79 -75.84
N GLU A 182 -7.55 27.05 -76.65
CA GLU A 182 -6.08 27.05 -76.61
C GLU A 182 -5.46 28.00 -77.65
N SER A 183 -6.23 28.56 -78.60
CA SER A 183 -5.67 29.45 -79.64
C SER A 183 -5.66 30.95 -79.27
N GLU A 184 -6.53 31.42 -78.37
CA GLU A 184 -6.64 32.86 -78.06
C GLU A 184 -5.82 33.32 -76.85
N PHE A 185 -5.42 32.42 -75.94
CA PHE A 185 -4.65 32.82 -74.76
C PHE A 185 -3.15 33.07 -75.05
N ARG A 186 -2.66 32.71 -76.24
CA ARG A 186 -1.30 33.02 -76.69
C ARG A 186 -1.12 34.41 -77.31
N MET A 187 -2.20 35.18 -77.48
CA MET A 187 -2.12 36.52 -78.08
C MET A 187 -2.09 37.68 -77.08
N PHE A 188 -2.23 37.42 -75.77
CA PHE A 188 -2.33 38.49 -74.75
C PHE A 188 -1.14 38.60 -73.79
N LEU A 189 -0.07 37.82 -73.98
CA LEU A 189 1.19 37.91 -73.20
C LEU A 189 2.44 38.11 -74.07
N THR A 190 2.31 38.80 -75.20
CA THR A 190 3.46 39.35 -75.94
C THR A 190 3.21 40.82 -76.27
N THR A 191 3.33 41.68 -75.26
CA THR A 191 3.70 43.09 -75.46
C THR A 191 5.22 43.21 -75.38
N PRO A 192 5.90 43.72 -76.43
CA PRO A 192 7.32 44.06 -76.37
C PRO A 192 7.54 45.52 -75.94
N ALA A 193 8.71 45.73 -75.32
CA ALA A 193 9.38 46.98 -74.93
C ALA A 193 8.88 47.67 -73.64
#